data_AF-A0A2I4CY33-F1
#
_entry.id   AF-A0A2I4CY33-F1
#
_cell.length_a   1.000
_cell.length_b   1.000
_cell.length_c   1.000
_cell.angle_alpha   90.00
_cell.angle_beta   90.00
_cell.angle_gamma   90.00
#
_symmetry.space_group_name_H-M   'P 1'
#
loop_
_entity.id
_entity.type
_entity.pdbx_description
1 polymer ?
#
loop_
_entity_poly.entity_id
_entity_poly.type
_entity_poly.pdbx_seq_one_letter_code
_entity_poly.pdbx_strand_id
1 'polypeptide(L)'
;MTHCLPPSLCVQKERAAADLVLCEFYPGVVSTKRLLYLFLHQSAPVLAQCDPQLPVLMANERLRVLEDVEKDIAMVLQCAGNIVLELSKDKHNASFLDRQLVQFQTSINRIESELSAQIRYLTQVATGQPHEGSTYSARKDCQMALNRAEYAKVKLGELGRTCEATLEQQQQQQQT
;
A
#
# COMPACT_ATOMS: atom_id res chain seq x y z
N MET A 1 -3.73 -21.66 -1.88
CA MET A 1 -5.11 -21.46 -2.34
C MET A 1 -5.75 -20.39 -1.46
N THR A 2 -5.81 -19.16 -1.95
CA THR A 2 -6.46 -18.03 -1.28
C THR A 2 -7.97 -18.23 -1.31
N HIS A 3 -8.58 -18.45 -0.15
CA HIS A 3 -10.03 -18.52 -0.01
C HIS A 3 -10.59 -17.09 0.03
N CYS A 4 -11.37 -16.72 -0.99
CA CYS A 4 -12.29 -15.60 -0.93
C CYS A 4 -13.33 -15.86 0.17
N LEU A 5 -13.51 -14.92 1.09
CA LEU A 5 -14.61 -14.99 2.05
C LEU A 5 -15.96 -14.81 1.34
N PRO A 6 -17.02 -15.51 1.80
CA PRO A 6 -18.33 -15.52 1.15
C PRO A 6 -19.12 -14.21 1.32
N PRO A 7 -20.03 -13.88 0.38
CA PRO A 7 -20.79 -12.63 0.33
C PRO A 7 -21.79 -12.40 1.47
N SER A 8 -21.96 -13.36 2.40
CA SER A 8 -22.86 -13.25 3.54
C SER A 8 -22.38 -12.30 4.64
N LEU A 9 -21.08 -11.99 4.71
CA LEU A 9 -20.50 -11.07 5.69
C LEU A 9 -20.67 -9.58 5.32
N CYS A 10 -20.95 -9.27 4.05
CA CYS A 10 -21.18 -7.89 3.61
C CYS A 10 -22.54 -7.37 4.14
N VAL A 11 -23.56 -8.24 4.15
CA VAL A 11 -24.93 -7.89 4.61
C VAL A 11 -25.02 -7.73 6.13
N GLN A 12 -24.13 -8.35 6.91
CA GLN A 12 -24.08 -8.17 8.36
C GLN A 12 -23.50 -6.82 8.80
N LYS A 13 -22.69 -6.16 7.96
CA LYS A 13 -22.14 -4.84 8.26
C LYS A 13 -23.18 -3.71 8.16
N GLU A 14 -24.28 -3.95 7.44
CA GLU A 14 -25.40 -3.03 7.31
C GLU A 14 -26.33 -3.01 8.55
N ARG A 15 -26.35 -4.10 9.33
CA ARG A 15 -27.11 -4.14 10.60
C ARG A 15 -26.46 -3.35 11.73
N ALA A 16 -25.15 -3.16 11.71
CA ALA A 16 -24.45 -2.34 12.71
C ALA A 16 -24.70 -0.82 12.54
N ALA A 17 -25.23 -0.39 11.39
CA ALA A 17 -25.65 1.00 11.18
C ALA A 17 -27.03 1.29 11.80
N ALA A 18 -27.85 0.27 12.04
CA ALA A 18 -29.17 0.43 12.65
C ALA A 18 -29.12 0.66 14.17
N ASP A 19 -28.10 0.12 14.86
CA ASP A 19 -27.94 0.31 16.32
C ASP A 19 -27.46 1.73 16.70
N LEU A 20 -26.92 2.49 15.75
CA LEU A 20 -26.59 3.92 15.96
C LEU A 20 -27.83 4.83 15.92
N VAL A 21 -28.96 4.34 15.41
CA VAL A 21 -30.23 5.10 15.37
C VAL A 21 -30.94 5.08 16.73
N LEU A 22 -30.61 4.15 17.63
CA LEU A 22 -31.25 4.05 18.96
C LEU A 22 -30.56 4.89 20.06
N CYS A 23 -29.42 5.53 19.79
CA CYS A 23 -28.84 6.52 20.70
C CYS A 23 -29.51 7.91 20.63
N GLU A 24 -30.58 8.05 19.84
CA GLU A 24 -31.39 9.26 19.71
C GLU A 24 -32.37 9.51 20.87
N PHE A 25 -32.54 8.59 21.85
CA PHE A 25 -33.73 8.65 22.72
C PHE A 25 -33.57 8.89 24.22
N TYR A 26 -32.40 9.26 24.77
CA TYR A 26 -32.35 9.81 26.14
C TYR A 26 -31.28 10.91 26.32
N PRO A 27 -31.67 12.15 26.68
CA PRO A 27 -30.77 13.24 26.97
C PRO A 27 -30.36 13.14 28.44
N GLY A 28 -29.10 12.81 28.69
CA GLY A 28 -28.59 12.72 30.05
C GLY A 28 -27.08 12.88 30.08
N VAL A 29 -26.61 14.11 29.83
CA VAL A 29 -25.27 14.62 30.20
C VAL A 29 -24.15 13.56 30.18
N VAL A 30 -23.93 12.88 29.06
CA VAL A 30 -22.68 12.13 28.86
C VAL A 30 -21.80 12.98 27.97
N SER A 31 -20.94 13.76 28.64
CA SER A 31 -19.79 14.50 28.11
C SER A 31 -19.53 14.27 26.62
N THR A 32 -19.80 15.28 25.79
CA THR A 32 -19.33 15.33 24.39
C THR A 32 -17.83 15.01 24.28
N LYS A 33 -17.05 15.28 25.33
CA LYS A 33 -15.66 14.83 25.46
C LYS A 33 -15.47 13.31 25.47
N ARG A 34 -16.39 12.53 26.05
CA ARG A 34 -16.31 11.07 26.16
C ARG A 34 -16.74 10.38 24.86
N LEU A 35 -17.70 10.95 24.13
CA LEU A 35 -18.04 10.50 22.78
C LEU A 35 -16.92 10.83 21.79
N LEU A 36 -16.31 12.01 21.90
CA LEU A 36 -15.12 12.38 21.11
C LEU A 36 -13.90 11.50 21.46
N TYR A 37 -13.71 11.14 22.74
CA TYR A 37 -12.66 10.23 23.18
C TYR A 37 -12.89 8.80 22.67
N LEU A 38 -14.12 8.28 22.73
CA LEU A 38 -14.46 6.98 22.14
C LEU A 38 -14.31 7.01 20.60
N PHE A 39 -14.67 8.10 19.94
CA PHE A 39 -14.50 8.25 18.49
C PHE A 39 -13.01 8.35 18.10
N LEU A 40 -12.20 9.11 18.83
CA LEU A 40 -10.74 9.20 18.62
C LEU A 40 -10.03 7.88 18.95
N HIS A 41 -10.43 7.20 20.03
CA HIS A 41 -9.80 5.95 20.47
C HIS A 41 -10.27 4.71 19.68
N GLN A 42 -11.45 4.77 19.07
CA GLN A 42 -11.97 3.74 18.15
C GLN A 42 -11.56 3.98 16.69
N SER A 43 -11.10 5.20 16.35
CA SER A 43 -10.46 5.52 15.07
C SER A 43 -8.93 5.29 15.08
N ALA A 44 -8.31 5.22 16.26
CA ALA A 44 -6.87 4.98 16.42
C ALA A 44 -6.36 3.64 15.84
N PRO A 45 -7.06 2.48 15.94
CA PRO A 45 -6.50 1.23 15.41
C PRO A 45 -6.49 1.16 13.88
N VAL A 46 -7.19 2.06 13.16
CA VAL A 46 -7.20 2.05 11.68
C VAL A 46 -5.95 2.71 11.09
N LEU A 47 -5.26 3.58 11.85
CA LEU A 47 -3.98 4.17 11.45
C LEU A 47 -2.77 3.25 11.71
N ALA A 48 -2.94 2.20 12.52
CA ALA A 48 -1.86 1.25 12.84
C ALA A 48 -1.68 0.14 11.78
N GLN A 49 -2.53 0.08 10.75
CA GLN A 49 -2.56 -1.03 9.80
C GLN A 49 -2.00 -0.70 8.40
N CYS A 50 -1.38 0.47 8.24
CA CYS A 50 -0.47 0.74 7.13
C CYS A 50 0.96 0.68 7.65
N ASP A 51 1.50 -0.54 7.79
CA ASP A 51 2.93 -0.73 7.99
C ASP A 51 3.69 -0.10 6.80
N PRO A 52 4.44 0.99 6.98
CA PRO A 52 5.15 1.66 5.89
C PRO A 52 6.31 0.81 5.33
N GLN A 53 6.68 -0.29 5.99
CA GLN A 53 7.91 -1.03 5.70
C GLN A 53 7.70 -2.15 4.67
N LEU A 54 6.47 -2.66 4.51
CA LEU A 54 6.19 -3.78 3.60
C LEU A 54 6.45 -3.49 2.10
N PRO A 55 6.14 -2.29 1.57
CA PRO A 55 6.47 -1.95 0.18
C PRO A 55 7.98 -1.77 -0.05
N VAL A 56 8.68 -1.26 0.96
CA VAL A 56 10.12 -0.99 0.91
C VAL A 56 10.90 -2.31 0.93
N LEU A 57 10.46 -3.30 1.72
CA LEU A 57 11.09 -4.62 1.77
C LEU A 57 11.02 -5.34 0.41
N MET A 58 9.88 -5.28 -0.27
CA MET A 58 9.73 -5.90 -1.60
C MET A 58 10.57 -5.20 -2.68
N ALA A 59 10.67 -3.88 -2.63
CA ALA A 59 11.53 -3.13 -3.56
C ALA A 59 13.01 -3.46 -3.36
N ASN A 60 13.47 -3.59 -2.12
CA ASN A 60 14.86 -3.96 -1.82
C ASN A 60 15.20 -5.38 -2.29
N GLU A 61 14.30 -6.34 -2.12
CA GLU A 61 14.52 -7.70 -2.62
C GLU A 61 14.60 -7.73 -4.16
N ARG A 62 13.75 -6.95 -4.85
CA ARG A 62 13.79 -6.80 -6.31
C ARG A 62 15.11 -6.20 -6.79
N LEU A 63 15.60 -5.16 -6.10
CA LEU A 63 16.89 -4.54 -6.39
C LEU A 63 18.04 -5.54 -6.21
N ARG A 64 18.03 -6.31 -5.12
CA ARG A 64 19.03 -7.35 -4.86
C ARG A 64 19.07 -8.42 -5.96
N VAL A 65 17.91 -8.85 -6.46
CA VAL A 65 17.86 -9.81 -7.59
C VAL A 65 18.50 -9.19 -8.84
N LEU A 66 18.26 -7.90 -9.11
CA LEU A 66 18.89 -7.22 -10.26
C LEU A 66 20.41 -7.08 -10.09
N GLU A 67 20.92 -6.85 -8.89
CA GLU A 67 22.36 -6.87 -8.60
C GLU A 67 22.98 -8.25 -8.86
N ASP A 68 22.26 -9.33 -8.52
CA ASP A 68 22.74 -10.69 -8.79
C ASP A 68 22.72 -10.99 -10.30
N VAL A 69 21.73 -10.49 -11.05
CA VAL A 69 21.72 -10.55 -12.52
C VAL A 69 22.92 -9.81 -13.11
N GLU A 70 23.29 -8.64 -12.57
CA GLU A 70 24.46 -7.89 -13.03
C GLU A 70 25.77 -8.67 -12.83
N LYS A 71 25.89 -9.38 -11.69
CA LYS A 71 27.03 -10.30 -11.47
C LYS A 71 27.04 -11.44 -12.48
N ASP A 72 25.88 -12.02 -12.79
CA ASP A 72 25.79 -13.08 -13.80
C ASP A 72 26.19 -12.56 -15.20
N ILE A 73 25.85 -11.31 -15.56
CA ILE A 73 26.29 -10.68 -16.82
C ILE A 73 27.82 -10.57 -16.86
N ALA A 74 28.46 -10.13 -15.76
CA ALA A 74 29.92 -10.08 -15.67
C ALA A 74 30.54 -11.48 -15.87
N MET A 75 29.93 -12.52 -15.29
CA MET A 75 30.36 -13.91 -15.47
C MET A 75 30.23 -14.39 -16.92
N VAL A 76 29.15 -14.05 -17.62
CA VAL A 76 28.97 -14.36 -19.05
C VAL A 76 30.07 -13.73 -19.90
N LEU A 77 30.37 -12.45 -19.67
CA LEU A 77 31.43 -11.74 -20.36
C LEU A 77 32.81 -12.36 -20.10
N GLN A 78 33.08 -12.73 -18.84
CA GLN A 78 34.32 -13.42 -18.48
C GLN A 78 34.43 -14.78 -19.19
N CYS A 79 33.35 -15.57 -19.21
CA CYS A 79 33.35 -16.86 -19.89
C CYS A 79 33.59 -16.72 -21.38
N ALA A 80 32.94 -15.75 -22.04
CA ALA A 80 33.15 -15.44 -23.44
C ALA A 80 34.60 -15.02 -23.73
N GLY A 81 35.17 -14.15 -22.88
CA GLY A 81 36.57 -13.73 -22.98
C GLY A 81 37.53 -14.92 -22.88
N ASN A 82 37.31 -15.81 -21.91
CA ASN A 82 38.11 -17.03 -21.74
C ASN A 82 38.00 -17.98 -22.94
N ILE A 83 36.80 -18.14 -23.52
CA ILE A 83 36.58 -18.97 -24.71
C ILE A 83 37.36 -18.39 -25.89
N VAL A 84 37.23 -17.09 -26.17
CA VAL A 84 37.93 -16.42 -27.28
C VAL A 84 39.44 -16.51 -27.10
N LEU A 85 39.95 -16.26 -25.89
CA LEU A 85 41.37 -16.38 -25.57
C LEU A 85 41.87 -17.81 -25.76
N GLU A 86 41.13 -18.82 -25.31
CA GLU A 86 41.52 -20.20 -25.51
C GLU A 86 41.55 -20.55 -27.00
N LEU A 87 40.53 -20.17 -27.77
CA LEU A 87 40.44 -20.37 -29.22
C LEU A 87 41.55 -19.68 -30.02
N SER A 88 42.19 -18.65 -29.46
CA SER A 88 43.31 -17.94 -30.11
C SER A 88 44.64 -18.68 -30.06
N LYS A 89 44.74 -19.76 -29.27
CA LYS A 89 45.96 -20.57 -29.14
C LYS A 89 46.14 -21.52 -30.33
N ASP A 90 47.37 -21.93 -30.62
CA ASP A 90 47.66 -22.93 -31.66
C ASP A 90 47.09 -24.32 -31.33
N LYS A 91 46.97 -24.64 -30.03
CA LYS A 91 46.38 -25.89 -29.53
C LYS A 91 45.41 -25.58 -28.40
N HIS A 92 44.13 -25.83 -28.64
CA HIS A 92 43.04 -25.52 -27.71
C HIS A 92 42.80 -26.65 -26.70
N ASN A 93 42.45 -26.28 -25.47
CA ASN A 93 41.97 -27.22 -24.45
C ASN A 93 40.46 -27.42 -24.55
N ALA A 94 40.05 -28.50 -25.22
CA ALA A 94 38.64 -28.84 -25.41
C ALA A 94 37.85 -28.99 -24.09
N SER A 95 38.46 -29.57 -23.04
CA SER A 95 37.78 -29.73 -21.75
C SER A 95 37.55 -28.40 -21.04
N PHE A 96 38.49 -27.46 -21.16
CA PHE A 96 38.32 -26.10 -20.63
C PHE A 96 37.22 -25.36 -21.38
N LEU A 97 37.24 -25.40 -22.72
CA LEU A 97 36.21 -24.78 -23.56
C LEU A 97 34.80 -25.28 -23.21
N ASP A 98 34.64 -26.59 -23.06
CA ASP A 98 33.36 -27.20 -22.71
C ASP A 98 32.83 -26.72 -21.35
N ARG A 99 33.71 -26.63 -20.34
CA ARG A 99 33.35 -26.06 -19.03
C ARG A 99 32.94 -24.60 -19.12
N GLN A 100 33.70 -23.79 -19.85
CA GLN A 100 33.39 -22.37 -20.03
C GLN A 100 32.08 -22.17 -20.81
N LEU A 101 31.80 -23.02 -21.79
CA LEU A 101 30.54 -23.02 -22.56
C LEU A 101 29.34 -23.41 -21.68
N VAL A 102 29.45 -24.47 -20.88
CA VAL A 102 28.39 -24.88 -19.95
C VAL A 102 28.09 -23.75 -18.95
N GLN A 103 29.14 -23.11 -18.41
CA GLN A 103 28.98 -21.99 -17.48
C GLN A 103 28.34 -20.77 -18.17
N PHE A 104 28.79 -20.41 -19.36
CA PHE A 104 28.21 -19.34 -20.18
C PHE A 104 26.72 -19.59 -20.43
N GLN A 105 26.35 -20.79 -20.88
CA GLN A 105 24.97 -21.15 -21.18
C GLN A 105 24.09 -21.09 -19.92
N THR A 106 24.60 -21.61 -18.80
CA THR A 106 23.88 -21.61 -17.52
C THR A 106 23.62 -20.19 -17.03
N SER A 107 24.63 -19.32 -17.05
CA SER A 107 24.48 -17.93 -16.63
C SER A 107 23.56 -17.14 -17.57
N ILE A 108 23.64 -17.32 -18.90
CA ILE A 108 22.70 -16.68 -19.84
C ILE A 108 21.25 -17.09 -19.58
N ASN A 109 21.00 -18.39 -19.38
CA ASN A 109 19.65 -18.89 -19.14
C ASN A 109 19.08 -18.30 -17.83
N ARG A 110 19.92 -18.14 -16.80
CA ARG A 110 19.52 -17.50 -15.54
C ARG A 110 19.20 -16.02 -15.74
N ILE A 111 20.06 -15.27 -16.44
CA ILE A 111 19.83 -13.85 -16.75
C ILE A 111 18.50 -13.68 -17.48
N GLU A 112 18.24 -14.49 -18.51
CA GLU A 112 17.00 -14.42 -19.30
C GLU A 112 15.76 -14.70 -18.45
N SER A 113 15.81 -15.75 -17.62
CA SER A 113 14.71 -16.14 -16.74
C SER A 113 14.40 -15.04 -15.72
N GLU A 114 15.41 -14.53 -15.01
CA GLU A 114 15.25 -13.52 -13.97
C GLU A 114 14.80 -12.17 -14.55
N LEU A 115 15.43 -11.69 -15.64
CA LEU A 115 15.00 -10.47 -16.30
C LEU A 115 13.55 -10.59 -16.82
N SER A 116 13.17 -11.73 -17.39
CA SER A 116 11.80 -11.98 -17.81
C SER A 116 10.81 -11.96 -16.64
N ALA A 117 11.21 -12.46 -15.47
CA ALA A 117 10.40 -12.37 -14.24
C ALA A 117 10.24 -10.91 -13.78
N GLN A 118 11.31 -10.11 -13.81
CA GLN A 118 11.26 -8.69 -13.44
C GLN A 118 10.44 -7.87 -14.43
N ILE A 119 10.56 -8.11 -15.74
CA ILE A 119 9.74 -7.46 -16.77
C ILE A 119 8.26 -7.81 -16.60
N ARG A 120 7.93 -9.08 -16.35
CA ARG A 120 6.54 -9.51 -16.10
C ARG A 120 5.97 -8.83 -14.86
N TYR A 121 6.75 -8.73 -13.80
CA TYR A 121 6.36 -7.98 -12.61
C TYR A 121 6.13 -6.51 -12.94
N LEU A 122 7.10 -5.82 -13.54
CA LEU A 122 6.95 -4.41 -13.92
C LEU A 122 5.74 -4.17 -14.83
N THR A 123 5.45 -5.12 -15.73
CA THR A 123 4.25 -5.08 -16.56
C THR A 123 2.99 -5.23 -15.72
N GLN A 124 2.94 -6.21 -14.80
CA GLN A 124 1.81 -6.41 -13.90
C GLN A 124 1.58 -5.19 -13.00
N VAL A 125 2.65 -4.55 -12.53
CA VAL A 125 2.54 -3.39 -11.64
C VAL A 125 2.20 -2.11 -12.38
N ALA A 126 2.74 -1.92 -13.59
CA ALA A 126 2.49 -0.74 -14.42
C ALA A 126 1.13 -0.78 -15.14
N THR A 127 0.55 -1.97 -15.37
CA THR A 127 -0.76 -2.12 -16.04
C THR A 127 -1.96 -2.06 -15.09
N GLY A 128 -1.75 -1.66 -13.83
CA GLY A 128 -2.84 -1.42 -12.88
C GLY A 128 -3.53 -2.68 -12.37
N GLN A 129 -2.92 -3.87 -12.50
CA GLN A 129 -3.42 -5.05 -11.80
C GLN A 129 -3.27 -4.85 -10.28
N PRO A 130 -4.27 -5.26 -9.48
CA PRO A 130 -4.57 -4.73 -8.15
C PRO A 130 -3.65 -5.27 -7.06
N HIS A 131 -2.35 -5.13 -7.25
CA HIS A 131 -1.36 -5.26 -6.19
C HIS A 131 -1.04 -3.90 -5.53
N GLU A 132 -1.66 -2.81 -6.04
CA GLU A 132 -1.62 -1.45 -5.46
C GLU A 132 -3.00 -0.78 -5.32
N GLY A 133 -4.09 -1.54 -5.50
CA GLY A 133 -5.46 -1.07 -5.28
C GLY A 133 -5.83 -0.81 -3.82
N SER A 134 -4.93 -1.04 -2.85
CA SER A 134 -5.29 -1.00 -1.42
C SER A 134 -4.52 0.02 -0.57
N THR A 135 -3.38 0.57 -1.00
CA THR A 135 -2.64 1.56 -0.16
C THR A 135 -2.81 2.99 -0.63
N TYR A 136 -2.66 3.29 -1.93
CA TYR A 136 -2.91 4.65 -2.43
C TYR A 136 -4.40 5.00 -2.34
N SER A 137 -5.27 4.08 -2.78
CA SER A 137 -6.72 4.24 -2.65
C SER A 137 -7.14 4.41 -1.19
N ALA A 138 -6.68 3.54 -0.27
CA ALA A 138 -7.01 3.70 1.15
C ALA A 138 -6.47 5.00 1.77
N ARG A 139 -5.24 5.42 1.43
CA ARG A 139 -4.70 6.72 1.88
C ARG A 139 -5.50 7.89 1.33
N LYS A 140 -5.89 7.85 0.05
CA LYS A 140 -6.70 8.88 -0.59
C LYS A 140 -8.11 8.92 0.00
N ASP A 141 -8.72 7.76 0.25
CA ASP A 141 -10.04 7.65 0.86
C ASP A 141 -10.01 8.15 2.30
N CYS A 142 -8.97 7.80 3.06
CA CYS A 142 -8.71 8.34 4.40
C CYS A 142 -8.52 9.87 4.36
N GLN A 143 -7.71 10.38 3.43
CA GLN A 143 -7.50 11.82 3.26
C GLN A 143 -8.80 12.55 2.89
N MET A 144 -9.63 11.97 2.02
CA MET A 144 -10.93 12.54 1.67
C MET A 144 -11.90 12.50 2.85
N ALA A 145 -11.89 11.43 3.64
CA ALA A 145 -12.70 11.34 4.87
C ALA A 145 -12.27 12.39 5.89
N LEU A 146 -10.96 12.60 6.07
CA LEU A 146 -10.41 13.65 6.95
C LEU A 146 -10.85 15.04 6.49
N ASN A 147 -10.72 15.34 5.20
CA ASN A 147 -11.14 16.63 4.65
C ASN A 147 -12.65 16.88 4.85
N ARG A 148 -13.48 15.83 4.69
CA ARG A 148 -14.92 15.92 4.98
C ARG A 148 -15.20 16.17 6.46
N ALA A 149 -14.46 15.52 7.36
CA ALA A 149 -14.61 15.72 8.80
C ALA A 149 -14.22 17.14 9.24
N GLU A 150 -13.10 17.67 8.75
CA GLU A 150 -12.70 19.06 9.03
C GLU A 150 -13.70 20.07 8.47
N TYR A 151 -14.23 19.83 7.27
CA TYR A 151 -15.29 20.68 6.71
C TYR A 151 -16.56 20.67 7.57
N ALA A 152 -17.01 19.49 8.01
CA ALA A 152 -18.17 19.37 8.90
C ALA A 152 -17.94 20.11 10.23
N LYS A 153 -16.75 20.00 10.81
CA LYS A 153 -16.34 20.72 12.03
C LYS A 153 -16.40 22.25 11.85
N VAL A 154 -15.92 22.78 10.73
CA VAL A 154 -16.01 24.22 10.42
C VAL A 154 -17.46 24.66 10.35
N LYS A 155 -18.31 23.91 9.64
CA LYS A 155 -19.74 24.23 9.48
C LYS A 155 -20.50 24.15 10.80
N LEU A 156 -20.20 23.17 11.65
CA LEU A 156 -20.77 23.07 12.99
C LEU A 156 -20.34 24.25 13.89
N GLY A 157 -19.09 24.70 13.77
CA GLY A 157 -18.61 25.88 14.49
C GLY A 157 -19.30 27.18 14.03
N GLU A 158 -19.55 27.34 12.74
CA GLU A 158 -20.33 28.47 12.20
C GLU A 158 -21.79 28.45 12.69
N LEU A 159 -22.41 27.28 12.69
CA LEU A 159 -23.78 27.11 13.16
C LEU A 159 -23.89 27.40 14.67
N GLY A 160 -22.93 26.89 15.47
CA GLY A 160 -22.87 27.15 16.90
C GLY A 160 -22.86 28.65 17.23
N ARG A 161 -22.00 29.43 16.54
CA ARG A 161 -21.96 30.89 16.70
C ARG A 161 -23.28 31.57 16.32
N THR A 162 -23.93 31.09 15.26
CA THR A 162 -25.23 31.64 14.83
C THR A 162 -26.32 31.37 15.86
N CYS A 163 -26.35 30.17 16.44
CA CYS A 163 -27.29 29.81 17.49
C CYS A 163 -27.07 30.65 18.75
N GLU A 164 -25.82 30.82 19.19
CA GLU A 164 -25.45 31.68 20.33
C GLU A 164 -25.94 33.13 20.11
N ALA A 165 -25.64 33.71 18.94
CA ALA A 165 -26.08 35.07 18.60
C ALA A 165 -27.61 35.20 18.57
N THR A 166 -28.32 34.19 18.09
CA THR A 166 -29.80 34.20 18.06
C THR A 166 -30.39 34.10 19.46
N LEU A 167 -29.78 33.30 20.34
CA LEU A 167 -30.19 33.17 21.74
C LEU A 167 -29.99 34.48 22.51
N GLU A 168 -28.86 35.16 22.29
CA GLU A 168 -28.57 36.47 22.89
C GLU A 168 -29.57 37.54 22.43
N GLN A 169 -29.94 37.55 21.14
CA GLN A 169 -30.96 38.46 20.59
C GLN A 169 -32.35 38.23 21.19
N GLN A 170 -32.75 36.97 21.40
CA GLN A 170 -34.05 36.65 22.01
C GLN A 170 -34.11 37.08 23.48
N GLN A 171 -33.00 36.96 24.23
CA GLN A 171 -32.94 37.40 25.63
C GLN A 171 -33.05 38.93 25.76
N GLN A 172 -32.47 39.67 24.81
CA GLN A 172 -32.59 41.14 24.78
C GLN A 172 -34.01 41.61 24.44
N GLN A 173 -34.75 40.87 23.61
CA GLN A 173 -36.13 41.21 23.24
C GLN A 173 -37.16 40.94 24.36
N GLN A 174 -36.86 40.11 25.35
CA GLN A 174 -37.76 39.84 26.50
C GLN A 174 -37.58 40.83 27.66
N GLN A 175 -36.60 41.73 27.59
CA GLN A 175 -36.34 42.76 28.61
C GLN A 175 -36.81 44.17 28.19
N THR A 176 -37.46 44.30 27.02
CA THR A 176 -38.08 45.54 26.54
C THR A 176 -39.59 45.38 26.49
#